data_AF-Q4RCB5-F1
#
_entry.id   AF-Q4RCB5-F1
#
_cell.length_a   1.000
_cell.length_b   1.000
_cell.length_c   1.000
_cell.angle_alpha   90.00
_cell.angle_beta   90.00
_cell.angle_gamma   90.00
#
_symmetry.space_group_name_H-M   'P 1'
#
loop_
_entity.id
_entity.type
_entity.pdbx_description
1 polymer ?
#
loop_
_entity_poly.entity_id
_entity_poly.type
_entity_poly.pdbx_seq_one_letter_code
_entity_poly.pdbx_strand_id
1 'polypeptide(L)'
;TAFSGPFGATQLWYNIIQALRTQVEVRRCRRHLRVHSGCFTGSDAVDVVLSFLMQNVVFCTSEVSRLKAARLCQALMEAKVFGPVGTKLFRREREVTFEDSACSLYRFLEDKG
;
A
#
# COMPACT_ATOMS: atom_id res chain seq x y z
N THR A 1 6.52 -2.17 22.35
CA THR A 1 5.51 -2.89 23.16
C THR A 1 4.55 -3.57 22.21
N ALA A 2 4.45 -4.90 22.28
CA ALA A 2 3.56 -5.68 21.43
C ALA A 2 2.10 -5.37 21.76
N PHE A 3 1.25 -5.32 20.74
CA PHE A 3 -0.18 -4.94 20.74
C PHE A 3 -0.96 -5.51 21.94
N SER A 4 -0.97 -4.78 23.07
CA SER A 4 -1.46 -5.26 24.38
C SER A 4 -2.88 -4.79 24.71
N GLY A 5 -3.75 -4.75 23.70
CA GLY A 5 -5.16 -4.42 23.84
C GLY A 5 -6.02 -5.30 22.93
N PRO A 6 -7.32 -5.42 23.20
CA PRO A 6 -8.24 -6.04 22.26
C PRO A 6 -8.11 -5.34 20.89
N PHE A 7 -8.28 -6.09 19.79
CA PHE A 7 -8.14 -5.59 18.40
C PHE A 7 -6.72 -5.30 17.90
N GLY A 8 -5.69 -5.98 18.43
CA GLY A 8 -4.30 -5.82 17.95
C GLY A 8 -4.12 -5.97 16.44
N ALA A 9 -4.92 -6.83 15.78
CA ALA A 9 -4.93 -6.96 14.32
C ALA A 9 -5.42 -5.68 13.61
N THR A 10 -6.46 -5.03 14.14
CA THR A 10 -7.00 -3.76 13.62
C THR A 10 -6.01 -2.61 13.85
N GLN A 11 -5.33 -2.59 14.99
CA GLN A 11 -4.28 -1.60 15.25
C GLN A 11 -3.10 -1.77 14.30
N LEU A 12 -2.68 -3.01 14.04
CA LEU A 12 -1.66 -3.31 13.05
C LEU A 12 -2.08 -2.85 11.65
N TRP A 13 -3.33 -3.12 11.26
CA TRP A 13 -3.89 -2.65 9.99
C TRP A 13 -3.80 -1.12 9.86
N TYR A 14 -4.20 -0.38 10.90
CA TYR A 14 -4.08 1.08 10.92
C TYR A 14 -2.62 1.53 10.80
N ASN A 15 -1.70 0.91 11.54
CA ASN A 15 -0.29 1.25 11.48
C ASN A 15 0.31 1.02 10.08
N ILE A 16 -0.13 -0.03 9.38
CA ILE A 16 0.27 -0.29 7.98
C ILE A 16 -0.25 0.82 7.06
N ILE A 17 -1.51 1.24 7.20
CA ILE A 17 -2.07 2.36 6.41
C ILE A 17 -1.28 3.64 6.66
N GLN A 18 -0.95 3.94 7.92
CA GLN A 18 -0.16 5.11 8.28
C GLN A 18 1.27 5.03 7.73
N ALA A 19 1.92 3.87 7.81
CA ALA A 19 3.23 3.65 7.20
C ALA A 19 3.17 3.85 5.68
N LEU A 20 2.11 3.37 5.02
CA LEU A 20 1.90 3.58 3.60
C LEU A 20 1.76 5.07 3.28
N ARG A 21 0.86 5.79 3.96
CA ARG A 21 0.65 7.24 3.75
C ARG A 21 1.92 8.06 3.99
N THR A 22 2.67 7.75 5.05
CA THR A 22 3.88 8.50 5.41
C THR A 22 5.09 8.16 4.55
N GLN A 23 5.34 6.89 4.23
CA GLN A 23 6.59 6.46 3.58
C GLN A 23 6.48 6.41 2.05
N VAL A 24 5.31 6.07 1.51
CA VAL A 24 5.11 6.04 0.05
C VAL A 24 5.11 7.45 -0.52
N GLU A 25 4.58 8.43 0.20
CA GLU A 25 4.61 9.84 -0.19
C GLU A 25 6.04 10.44 -0.19
N VAL A 26 6.93 9.89 0.66
CA VAL A 26 8.33 10.35 0.79
C VAL A 26 9.20 9.90 -0.39
N ARG A 27 8.85 8.81 -1.09
CA ARG A 27 9.50 8.42 -2.35
C ARG A 27 8.80 9.09 -3.54
N ARG A 28 8.86 10.43 -3.58
CA ARG A 28 8.46 11.25 -4.73
C ARG A 28 8.97 10.61 -6.03
N CYS A 29 8.06 10.08 -6.84
CA CYS A 29 8.33 9.66 -8.21
C CYS A 29 8.91 10.85 -9.00
N ARG A 30 10.24 10.96 -9.08
CA ARG A 30 10.91 12.01 -9.86
C ARG A 30 10.95 11.57 -11.31
N ARG A 31 9.83 11.74 -12.03
CA ARG A 31 9.75 11.54 -13.48
C ARG A 31 9.40 12.86 -14.15
N HIS A 32 10.28 13.34 -15.05
CA HIS A 32 10.12 14.59 -15.81
C HIS A 32 9.91 15.88 -15.01
N LEU A 33 10.59 16.08 -13.88
CA LEU A 33 10.58 17.36 -13.12
C LEU A 33 9.18 17.83 -12.65
N ARG A 34 8.16 16.99 -12.67
CA ARG A 34 6.81 17.30 -12.17
C ARG A 34 6.52 16.49 -10.91
N VAL A 35 6.22 17.20 -9.81
CA VAL A 35 5.69 16.60 -8.58
C VAL A 35 4.24 16.18 -8.89
N HIS A 36 4.03 14.91 -9.21
CA HIS A 36 2.68 14.36 -9.19
C HIS A 36 2.30 14.12 -7.73
N SER A 37 1.62 15.08 -7.12
CA SER A 37 1.10 15.00 -5.76
C SER A 37 0.12 13.82 -5.65
N GLY A 38 0.43 12.85 -4.80
CA GLY A 38 -0.50 11.80 -4.39
C GLY A 38 -0.55 10.53 -5.24
N CYS A 39 0.39 10.26 -6.15
CA CYS A 39 0.46 8.98 -6.87
C CYS A 39 1.72 8.17 -6.52
N PHE A 40 1.60 6.85 -6.50
CA PHE A 40 2.68 5.91 -6.25
C PHE A 40 2.56 4.65 -7.12
N THR A 41 3.65 3.90 -7.31
CA THR A 41 3.60 2.65 -8.06
C THR A 41 3.21 1.47 -7.18
N GLY A 42 2.67 0.41 -7.79
CA GLY A 42 2.36 -0.82 -7.06
C GLY A 42 3.60 -1.44 -6.41
N SER A 43 4.75 -1.40 -7.09
CA SER A 43 6.02 -1.85 -6.51
C SER A 43 6.45 -1.03 -5.30
N ASP A 44 6.25 0.29 -5.30
CA ASP A 44 6.58 1.15 -4.15
C ASP A 44 5.70 0.82 -2.94
N ALA A 45 4.41 0.56 -3.17
CA ALA A 45 3.48 0.17 -2.11
C ALA A 45 3.90 -1.15 -1.45
N VAL A 46 4.26 -2.16 -2.27
CA VAL A 46 4.73 -3.46 -1.78
C VAL A 46 6.03 -3.32 -0.99
N ASP A 47 6.97 -2.51 -1.47
CA ASP A 47 8.25 -2.28 -0.79
C ASP A 47 8.04 -1.67 0.61
N VAL A 48 7.17 -0.67 0.73
CA VAL A 48 6.86 -0.04 2.03
C VAL A 48 6.17 -1.02 2.97
N VAL A 49 5.17 -1.76 2.50
CA VAL A 49 4.48 -2.76 3.32
C VAL A 49 5.44 -3.86 3.77
N LEU A 50 6.27 -4.36 2.86
CA LEU A 50 7.26 -5.40 3.15
C LEU A 50 8.28 -4.91 4.18
N SER A 51 8.83 -3.71 4.00
CA SER A 51 9.76 -3.08 4.93
C SER A 51 9.13 -2.90 6.31
N PHE A 52 7.87 -2.44 6.37
CA PHE A 52 7.16 -2.27 7.64
C PHE A 52 6.97 -3.62 8.34
N LEU A 53 6.52 -4.65 7.62
CA LEU A 53 6.33 -5.99 8.19
C LEU A 53 7.65 -6.57 8.73
N MET A 54 8.76 -6.43 7.99
CA MET A 54 10.08 -6.91 8.43
C MET A 54 10.61 -6.19 9.67
N GLN A 55 10.26 -4.91 9.87
CA GLN A 55 10.66 -4.13 11.04
C GLN A 55 9.79 -4.41 12.27
N ASN A 56 8.60 -5.00 12.09
CA ASN A 56 7.70 -5.31 13.19
C ASN A 56 8.09 -6.63 13.87
N VAL A 57 8.42 -6.54 15.16
CA VAL A 57 8.81 -7.69 16.02
C VAL A 57 7.82 -8.86 16.02
N VAL A 58 6.54 -8.58 15.72
CA VAL A 58 5.47 -9.60 15.61
C VAL A 58 5.67 -10.53 14.42
N PHE A 59 6.34 -10.07 13.36
CA PHE A 59 6.59 -10.85 12.14
C PHE A 59 8.03 -11.36 12.04
N CYS A 60 8.91 -11.06 12.99
CA CYS A 60 10.30 -11.51 12.96
C CYS A 60 10.48 -13.04 12.93
N THR A 61 9.45 -13.81 13.27
CA THR A 61 9.45 -15.28 13.22
C THR A 61 8.70 -15.86 12.01
N SER A 62 8.00 -15.02 11.22
CA SER A 62 7.24 -15.42 10.05
C SER A 62 8.00 -15.05 8.79
N GLU A 63 8.12 -15.97 7.83
CA GLU A 63 8.69 -15.62 6.52
C GLU A 63 7.77 -14.63 5.81
N VAL A 64 8.10 -13.34 5.87
CA VAL A 64 7.39 -12.28 5.14
C VAL A 64 7.90 -12.25 3.71
N SER A 65 7.09 -12.76 2.77
CA SER A 65 7.41 -12.72 1.35
C SER A 65 6.77 -11.53 0.64
N ARG A 66 7.37 -11.09 -0.47
CA ARG A 66 6.81 -10.06 -1.35
C ARG A 66 5.37 -10.36 -1.78
N LEU A 67 5.07 -11.65 -2.03
CA LEU A 67 3.73 -12.11 -2.36
C LEU A 67 2.70 -11.83 -1.24
N LYS A 68 3.08 -12.02 0.04
CA LYS A 68 2.20 -11.71 1.18
C LYS A 68 1.96 -10.20 1.28
N ALA A 69 3.00 -9.38 1.06
CA ALA A 69 2.88 -7.93 1.03
C ALA A 69 1.97 -7.45 -0.14
N ALA A 70 2.07 -8.05 -1.32
CA ALA A 70 1.20 -7.76 -2.46
C ALA A 70 -0.27 -8.13 -2.18
N ARG A 71 -0.53 -9.28 -1.53
CA ARG A 71 -1.88 -9.65 -1.08
C ARG A 71 -2.44 -8.69 -0.03
N LEU A 72 -1.59 -8.16 0.83
CA LEU A 72 -2.01 -7.13 1.78
C LEU A 72 -2.36 -5.82 1.06
N CYS A 73 -1.60 -5.43 0.03
CA CYS A 73 -1.92 -4.29 -0.82
C CYS A 73 -3.27 -4.48 -1.55
N GLN A 74 -3.56 -5.69 -2.03
CA GLN A 74 -4.88 -6.04 -2.57
C GLN A 74 -5.99 -5.78 -1.55
N ALA A 75 -5.84 -6.29 -0.33
CA ALA A 75 -6.83 -6.08 0.73
C ALA A 75 -7.00 -4.59 1.09
N LEU A 76 -5.91 -3.81 1.11
CA LEU A 76 -5.96 -2.37 1.35
C LEU A 76 -6.75 -1.63 0.25
N MET A 77 -6.61 -2.07 -1.00
CA MET A 77 -7.35 -1.52 -2.13
C MET A 77 -8.84 -1.89 -2.08
N GLU A 78 -9.17 -3.13 -1.71
CA GLU A 78 -10.55 -3.59 -1.48
C GLU A 78 -11.23 -2.81 -0.34
N ALA A 79 -10.47 -2.50 0.71
CA ALA A 79 -10.89 -1.65 1.82
C ALA A 79 -10.94 -0.14 1.47
N LYS A 80 -10.76 0.22 0.20
CA LYS A 80 -10.82 1.61 -0.30
C LYS A 80 -9.81 2.55 0.36
N VAL A 81 -8.65 2.06 0.80
CA VAL A 81 -7.55 2.93 1.29
C VAL A 81 -6.91 3.72 0.14
N PHE A 82 -6.77 3.08 -1.01
CA PHE A 82 -6.26 3.67 -2.24
C PHE A 82 -6.90 2.99 -3.46
N GLY A 83 -6.76 3.60 -4.64
CA GLY A 83 -7.29 3.07 -5.89
C GLY A 83 -6.33 3.29 -7.06
N PRO A 84 -6.51 2.59 -8.19
CA PRO A 84 -5.69 2.76 -9.38
C PRO A 84 -5.89 4.14 -10.00
N VAL A 85 -4.83 4.70 -10.58
CA VAL A 85 -4.83 5.96 -11.34
C VAL A 85 -4.85 5.64 -12.83
N GLY A 86 -5.82 6.21 -13.55
CA GLY A 86 -6.14 5.80 -14.92
C GLY A 86 -5.12 6.21 -15.98
N THR A 87 -4.62 5.23 -16.73
CA THR A 87 -4.38 5.30 -18.19
C THR A 87 -4.63 3.92 -18.85
N LYS A 88 -5.70 3.22 -18.48
CA LYS A 88 -6.14 2.03 -19.23
C LYS A 88 -7.61 2.19 -19.57
N LEU A 89 -7.86 2.87 -20.69
CA LEU A 89 -9.14 3.03 -21.40
C LEU A 89 -9.89 1.71 -21.72
N PHE A 90 -9.41 0.55 -21.26
CA PHE A 90 -9.86 -0.78 -21.67
C PHE A 90 -9.98 -1.81 -20.54
N ARG A 91 -9.98 -1.43 -19.26
CA ARG A 91 -10.32 -2.38 -18.18
C ARG A 91 -11.77 -2.20 -17.79
N ARG A 92 -12.62 -3.15 -18.22
CA ARG A 92 -13.97 -3.36 -17.68
C ARG A 92 -13.90 -3.31 -16.15
N GLU A 93 -14.90 -2.68 -15.52
CA GLU A 93 -15.15 -2.60 -14.07
C GLU A 93 -15.06 -3.91 -13.26
N ARG A 94 -14.82 -5.07 -13.90
CA ARG A 94 -14.69 -6.36 -13.22
C ARG A 94 -13.28 -6.51 -12.64
N GLU A 95 -13.23 -6.48 -11.32
CA GLU A 95 -12.09 -6.84 -10.46
C GLU A 95 -10.80 -6.10 -10.80
N VAL A 96 -10.65 -4.90 -10.24
CA VAL A 96 -9.33 -4.27 -10.14
C VAL A 96 -8.51 -5.13 -9.19
N THR A 97 -7.63 -5.96 -9.75
CA THR A 97 -6.57 -6.61 -8.99
C THR A 97 -5.38 -5.67 -8.86
N PHE A 98 -4.74 -5.72 -7.70
CA PHE A 98 -3.52 -5.03 -7.38
C PHE A 98 -2.37 -5.66 -8.16
N GLU A 99 -1.54 -4.80 -8.74
CA GLU A 99 -0.39 -5.18 -9.55
C GLU A 99 0.88 -4.68 -8.87
N ASP A 100 1.72 -5.59 -8.42
CA ASP A 100 3.08 -5.31 -7.97
C ASP A 100 3.98 -4.98 -9.16
N SER A 101 3.83 -3.77 -9.70
CA SER A 101 4.54 -3.30 -10.89
C SER A 101 4.84 -1.81 -10.80
N ALA A 102 6.01 -1.42 -11.34
CA ALA A 102 6.39 -0.03 -11.50
C ALA A 102 5.55 0.71 -12.57
N CYS A 103 4.83 -0.04 -13.43
CA CYS A 103 3.99 0.51 -14.48
C CYS A 103 2.55 0.79 -14.02
N SER A 104 2.18 0.34 -12.83
CA SER A 104 0.82 0.43 -12.30
C SER A 104 0.78 1.52 -11.24
N LEU A 105 0.03 2.59 -11.51
CA LEU A 105 -0.07 3.75 -10.63
C LEU A 105 -1.32 3.68 -9.75
N TYR A 106 -1.17 4.10 -8.51
CA TYR A 106 -2.19 4.13 -7.48
C TYR A 106 -2.19 5.48 -6.77
N ARG A 107 -3.31 5.86 -6.15
CA ARG A 107 -3.50 7.09 -5.38
C ARG A 107 -4.36 6.80 -4.15
N PHE A 108 -4.03 7.42 -3.03
CA PHE A 108 -4.85 7.37 -1.83
C PHE A 108 -6.24 7.95 -2.09
N LEU A 109 -7.27 7.25 -1.63
CA LEU A 109 -8.62 7.79 -1.63
C LEU A 109 -8.71 8.71 -0.40
N GLU A 110 -8.99 9.99 -0.62
CA GLU A 110 -9.25 10.91 0.48
C GLU A 110 -10.54 10.48 1.17
N ASP A 111 -10.49 10.40 2.50
CA ASP A 111 -11.68 10.24 3.32
C ASP A 111 -12.47 11.55 3.19
N LYS A 112 -13.49 11.55 2.33
CA LYS A 112 -14.47 12.63 2.33
C LYS A 112 -15.31 12.44 3.59
N GLY A 113 -14.86 13.08 4.67
CA GLY A 113 -15.65 13.24 5.89
C GLY A 113 -16.99 13.89 5.61
#